data_AF-A0A354QAS0-F1
#
_entry.id   AF-A0A354QAS0-F1
#
_cell.length_a   1.000
_cell.length_b   1.000
_cell.length_c   1.000
_cell.angle_alpha   90.00
_cell.angle_beta   90.00
_cell.angle_gamma   90.00
#
_symmetry.space_group_name_H-M   'P 1'
#
loop_
_entity.id
_entity.type
_entity.pdbx_description
1 polymer ?
#
loop_
_entity_poly.entity_id
_entity_poly.type
_entity_poly.pdbx_seq_one_letter_code
_entity_poly.pdbx_strand_id
1 'polypeptide(L)' 'MFYFFAPFLITIMTEVFFRDYLKLSKKRVPFATAVVVKHDIPISGKSGDKAIILNDGSLLGWIGGGCTN' A
#
# COMPACT_ATOMS: atom_id res chain seq x y z
N MET A 1 -17.03 -4.62 18.07
CA MET A 1 -16.45 -3.26 18.05
C MET A 1 -15.24 -3.08 17.11
N PHE A 2 -14.58 -4.13 16.59
CA PHE A 2 -13.37 -3.97 15.73
C PHE A 2 -13.62 -3.94 14.21
N TYR A 3 -14.79 -4.35 13.72
CA TYR A 3 -15.06 -4.45 12.28
C TYR A 3 -15.40 -3.12 11.59
N PHE A 4 -15.82 -2.10 12.34
CA PHE A 4 -16.20 -0.81 11.76
C PHE A 4 -14.99 0.12 11.47
N PHE A 5 -13.83 -0.16 12.07
CA PHE A 5 -12.62 0.66 11.94
C PHE A 5 -11.75 0.28 10.73
N ALA A 6 -11.78 -0.99 10.32
CA ALA A 6 -11.02 -1.50 9.17
C ALA A 6 -11.39 -0.83 7.83
N PRO A 7 -12.68 -0.69 7.44
CA PRO A 7 -13.03 -0.07 6.15
C PRO A 7 -12.64 1.40 6.10
N PHE A 8 -12.73 2.12 7.22
CA PHE A 8 -12.33 3.52 7.31
C PHE A 8 -10.82 3.70 7.09
N LEU A 9 -10.00 2.86 7.74
CA LEU A 9 -8.54 2.88 7.58
C LEU A 9 -8.12 2.55 6.12
N ILE A 10 -8.80 1.60 5.48
CA ILE A 10 -8.57 1.22 4.08
C ILE A 10 -8.87 2.39 3.14
N THR A 11 -9.95 3.14 3.36
CA THR A 11 -10.28 4.32 2.55
C THR A 11 -9.20 5.39 2.66
N ILE A 12 -8.76 5.74 3.88
CA ILE A 12 -7.69 6.72 4.09
C ILE A 12 -6.39 6.28 3.42
N MET A 13 -6.00 5.01 3.59
CA MET A 13 -4.80 4.49 2.94
C MET A 13 -4.89 4.50 1.40
N THR A 14 -6.11 4.41 0.87
CA THR A 14 -6.36 4.49 -0.57
C THR A 14 -6.21 5.92 -1.10
N GLU A 15 -6.72 6.90 -0.39
CA GLU A 15 -6.53 8.31 -0.75
C GLU A 15 -5.06 8.71 -0.72
N VAL A 16 -4.31 8.30 0.32
CA VAL A 16 -2.87 8.59 0.42
C VAL A 16 -2.10 7.96 -0.74
N PHE A 17 -2.38 6.68 -1.06
CA PHE A 17 -1.75 6.00 -2.18
C PHE A 17 -1.98 6.73 -3.51
N PHE A 18 -3.23 7.10 -3.82
CA PHE A 18 -3.53 7.80 -5.08
C PHE A 18 -2.95 9.20 -5.12
N ARG A 19 -2.89 9.91 -3.97
CA ARG A 19 -2.24 11.21 -3.88
C ARG A 19 -0.76 11.14 -4.27
N ASP A 20 -0.03 10.17 -3.72
CA ASP A 20 1.40 10.01 -4.00
C ASP A 20 1.65 9.48 -5.42
N TYR A 21 0.81 8.56 -5.90
CA TYR A 21 0.81 8.10 -7.28
C TYR A 21 0.71 9.27 -8.27
N LEU A 22 -0.30 10.14 -8.07
CA LEU A 22 -0.50 11.30 -8.94
C LEU A 22 0.65 12.29 -8.85
N LYS A 23 1.21 12.51 -7.65
CA LYS A 23 2.36 13.39 -7.44
C LYS A 23 3.59 12.91 -8.20
N LEU A 24 3.92 11.62 -8.12
CA LEU A 24 5.07 11.04 -8.80
C LEU A 24 4.86 10.96 -10.31
N SER A 25 3.67 10.56 -10.75
CA SER A 25 3.28 10.50 -12.16
C SER A 25 3.37 11.87 -12.82
N LYS A 26 2.85 12.94 -12.19
CA LYS A 26 2.97 14.32 -12.70
C LYS A 26 4.43 14.78 -12.83
N LYS A 27 5.29 14.34 -11.91
CA LYS A 27 6.73 14.65 -11.94
C LYS A 27 7.53 13.74 -12.86
N ARG A 28 6.90 12.74 -13.49
CA ARG A 28 7.54 11.69 -14.32
C ARG A 28 8.69 11.00 -13.58
N VAL A 29 8.55 10.82 -12.27
CA VAL A 29 9.48 10.02 -11.48
C VAL A 29 9.15 8.55 -11.75
N PRO A 30 10.13 7.68 -12.06
CA PRO A 30 9.88 6.24 -12.18
C PRO A 30 9.62 5.64 -10.79
N PHE A 31 8.58 4.82 -10.70
CA PHE A 31 8.21 4.05 -9.50
C PHE A 31 7.44 2.80 -9.91
N ALA A 32 7.35 1.81 -9.02
CA ALA A 32 6.47 0.66 -9.17
C ALA A 32 5.33 0.73 -8.14
N THR A 33 4.25 0.01 -8.39
CA THR A 33 3.12 -0.14 -7.45
C THR A 33 2.93 -1.60 -7.11
N ALA A 34 2.61 -1.87 -5.85
CA ALA A 34 2.31 -3.20 -5.35
C ALA A 34 0.98 -3.17 -4.59
N VAL A 35 0.16 -4.19 -4.80
CA VAL A 35 -1.14 -4.36 -4.13
C VAL A 35 -1.28 -5.82 -3.70
N VAL A 36 -1.65 -6.04 -2.44
CA VAL A 36 -1.97 -7.37 -1.93
C VAL A 36 -3.33 -7.78 -2.49
N VAL A 37 -3.32 -8.75 -3.41
CA VAL A 37 -4.54 -9.26 -4.04
C VAL A 37 -5.22 -10.34 -3.21
N LYS A 38 -4.43 -11.23 -2.62
CA LYS A 38 -4.88 -12.33 -1.78
C LYS A 38 -3.78 -12.68 -0.78
N HIS A 39 -4.19 -13.21 0.36
CA HIS A 39 -3.28 -13.82 1.31
C HIS A 39 -3.86 -15.10 1.91
N ASP A 40 -2.98 -15.99 2.35
CA ASP A 40 -3.31 -17.16 3.16
C ASP A 40 -2.71 -16.99 4.56
N ILE A 41 -3.37 -17.53 5.58
CA ILE A 41 -3.01 -17.34 6.99
C ILE A 41 -1.78 -18.22 7.33
N PRO A 42 -0.80 -17.74 8.13
CA PRO A 42 -0.81 -16.48 8.90
C PRO A 42 0.07 -15.38 8.28
N ILE A 43 -0.55 -14.32 7.76
CA ILE A 43 0.16 -13.07 7.42
C ILE A 43 -0.57 -11.85 7.98
N SER A 44 0.17 -10.76 8.23
CA SER A 44 -0.37 -9.49 8.71
C SER A 44 -0.91 -8.59 7.60
N GLY A 45 -0.42 -8.74 6.37
CA GLY A 45 -0.91 -8.01 5.20
C GLY A 45 -2.32 -8.45 4.83
N LYS A 46 -3.20 -7.49 4.55
CA LYS A 46 -4.59 -7.74 4.17
C LYS A 46 -4.79 -7.45 2.70
N SER A 47 -5.75 -8.12 2.06
CA SER A 47 -6.15 -7.76 0.69
C SER A 47 -6.53 -6.28 0.62
N GLY A 48 -5.98 -5.58 -0.38
CA GLY A 48 -6.17 -4.13 -0.56
C GLY A 48 -5.07 -3.26 0.08
N ASP A 49 -4.17 -3.84 0.86
CA ASP A 49 -2.91 -3.20 1.24
C ASP A 49 -2.10 -2.89 -0.02
N LYS A 50 -1.44 -1.74 -0.03
CA LYS A 50 -0.77 -1.20 -1.21
C LYS A 50 0.36 -0.27 -0.85
N ALA A 51 1.38 -0.28 -1.70
CA ALA A 51 2.55 0.59 -1.57
C ALA A 51 3.06 1.02 -2.95
N ILE A 52 3.71 2.17 -2.97
CA ILE A 52 4.55 2.63 -4.08
C ILE A 52 5.99 2.29 -3.71
N ILE A 53 6.71 1.66 -4.64
CA ILE A 53 8.14 1.33 -4.50
C ILE A 53 8.92 2.38 -5.29
N LEU A 54 9.78 3.14 -4.62
CA LEU A 54 10.67 4.12 -5.23
C LEU A 54 11.94 3.46 -5.77
N ASN A 55 12.69 4.19 -6.58
CA ASN A 55 13.89 3.66 -7.25
C ASN A 55 15.02 3.24 -6.28
N ASP A 56 15.02 3.79 -5.08
CA ASP A 56 15.95 3.41 -3.99
C ASP A 56 15.46 2.20 -3.18
N GLY A 57 14.32 1.61 -3.56
CA GLY A 57 13.70 0.50 -2.85
C GLY A 57 12.83 0.93 -1.67
N SER A 58 12.73 2.23 -1.36
CA SER A 58 11.86 2.69 -0.28
C SER A 58 10.37 2.55 -0.62
N LEU A 59 9.56 2.31 0.40
CA LEU A 59 8.11 2.07 0.27
C LEU A 59 7.31 3.26 0.80
N LEU A 60 6.36 3.75 -0.01
CA LEU A 60 5.30 4.65 0.42
C LEU A 60 4.00 3.85 0.54
N GLY A 61 3.56 3.57 1.76
CA GLY A 61 2.43 2.68 2.04
C GLY A 61 2.88 1.36 2.66
N TRP A 62 2.04 0.32 2.55
CA TRP A 62 2.28 -0.96 3.21
C TRP A 62 1.73 -2.11 2.36
N ILE A 63 2.49 -3.19 2.21
CA ILE A 63 2.04 -4.42 1.52
C ILE A 63 2.28 -5.70 2.36
N GLY A 64 2.70 -5.56 3.62
CA GLY A 64 3.02 -6.69 4.49
C GLY A 64 4.27 -6.46 5.35
N GLY A 65 4.46 -7.30 6.38
CA GLY A 65 5.57 -7.22 7.32
C GLY A 65 6.89 -7.85 6.84
N GLY A 66 7.67 -8.37 7.79
CA GLY A 66 9.11 -8.68 7.66
C GLY A 66 9.57 -9.76 6.67
N CYS A 67 8.67 -10.38 5.90
CA CYS A 67 9.05 -11.26 4.78
C CYS A 67 9.05 -10.54 3.42
N THR A 68 8.71 -9.24 3.39
CA THR A 68 8.57 -8.42 2.17
C THR A 68 9.71 -7.40 2.03
N ASN A 69 10.77 -7.53 2.84
CA ASN A 69 11.98 -6.71 2.80
C ASN A 69 13.05 -7.31 1.89
#